data_AF-A0A8J6UD36-F1
#
_entry.id   AF-A0A8J6UD36-F1
#
_cell.length_a   1.000
_cell.length_b   1.000
_cell.length_c   1.000
_cell.angle_alpha   90.00
_cell.angle_beta   90.00
_cell.angle_gamma   90.00
#
_symmetry.space_group_name_H-M   'P 1'
#
loop_
_entity.id
_entity.type
_entity.pdbx_description
1 polymer ?
#
loop_
_entity_poly.entity_id
_entity_poly.type
_entity_poly.pdbx_seq_one_letter_code
_entity_poly.pdbx_strand_id
1 'polypeptide(L)'
;MLSTAMPASSTLTEQLATLGVHLPGWPKEPEGDEPDNWIERGQAYAEGVRLWRAQLRNAPESTKGVVDQLISHLHDTGQLGVWDQLVYGAIKPEVQGSPDFERWQACTKLIRSSALTPAQLLGITLEVAREQRLAAATYGLKRLLKEHPGINAQQRLQLCSELVATANTSRLMADAKTSAVDWNRAVELHEQMAGLLATAVAGEIPSKSSEGAQPTEGMPLLIELDAINNCLGSKGVHGHAVFIQICREKLPALLQSWTGERPWIVEVGCSREIIEGQNSTVQLLTLAKELELPFAGIDLDQANIEALKRDYKDCDDTWITGKGEEVLRTWDKPIAACYMDAYDFWHASHSGLRQQVYKESYGSEIDDAQCHSMHLEAACYCSDLIPSGGLLGLDDTWMENDIWEGKGALALPWLLDQGWQLLSAANRGTVLLKTGSRQ
;
A
#
# COMPACT_ATOMS: atom_id res chain seq x y z
N MET A 1 -12.55 -36.92 -32.76
CA MET A 1 -11.61 -38.06 -32.59
C MET A 1 -10.22 -37.60 -32.98
N LEU A 2 -9.40 -37.23 -32.01
CA LEU A 2 -7.93 -37.26 -32.07
C LEU A 2 -7.48 -37.38 -30.60
N SER A 3 -7.53 -38.62 -30.09
CA SER A 3 -6.92 -39.02 -28.83
C SER A 3 -5.59 -39.65 -29.19
N THR A 4 -4.54 -38.85 -29.18
CA THR A 4 -3.16 -39.34 -29.21
C THR A 4 -2.48 -38.73 -28.00
N ALA A 5 -2.26 -39.55 -26.98
CA ALA A 5 -1.51 -39.17 -25.79
C ALA A 5 -0.12 -38.68 -26.23
N MET A 6 0.28 -37.50 -25.74
CA MET A 6 1.61 -36.97 -26.02
C MET A 6 2.69 -37.84 -25.37
N PRO A 7 3.82 -38.09 -26.04
CA PRO A 7 4.91 -38.86 -25.46
C PRO A 7 5.53 -38.11 -24.28
N ALA A 8 5.74 -38.79 -23.16
CA ALA A 8 6.17 -38.23 -21.88
C ALA A 8 7.61 -37.65 -21.86
N SER A 9 8.29 -37.52 -23.01
CA SER A 9 9.70 -37.13 -23.10
C SER A 9 10.02 -36.09 -24.17
N SER A 10 9.02 -35.44 -24.78
CA SER A 10 9.28 -34.35 -25.72
C SER A 10 9.62 -33.06 -24.98
N THR A 11 10.56 -32.29 -25.52
CA THR A 11 10.87 -30.95 -25.00
C THR A 11 9.68 -30.02 -25.22
N LEU A 12 9.51 -29.00 -24.37
CA LEU A 12 8.43 -28.01 -24.49
C LEU A 12 8.34 -27.42 -25.91
N THR A 13 9.49 -27.21 -26.56
CA THR A 13 9.60 -26.74 -27.93
C THR A 13 8.98 -27.68 -28.96
N GLU A 14 9.17 -29.00 -28.81
CA GLU A 14 8.58 -30.01 -29.69
C GLU A 14 7.07 -30.15 -29.47
N GLN A 15 6.61 -30.04 -28.22
CA GLN A 15 5.19 -30.06 -27.88
C GLN A 15 4.46 -28.87 -28.49
N LEU A 16 5.03 -27.67 -28.42
CA LEU A 16 4.46 -26.47 -29.03
C LEU A 16 4.46 -26.54 -30.56
N ALA A 17 5.50 -27.11 -31.17
CA ALA A 17 5.58 -27.30 -32.62
C ALA A 17 4.48 -28.24 -33.16
N THR A 18 4.11 -29.29 -32.42
CA THR A 18 2.99 -30.19 -32.81
C THR A 18 1.62 -29.51 -32.79
N LEU A 19 1.49 -28.37 -32.12
CA LEU A 19 0.28 -27.56 -32.04
C LEU A 19 0.28 -26.39 -33.05
N GLY A 20 1.22 -26.40 -34.00
CA GLY A 20 1.38 -25.34 -35.01
C GLY A 20 2.03 -24.06 -34.47
N VAL A 21 2.55 -24.09 -33.23
CA VAL A 21 3.27 -22.97 -32.62
C VAL A 21 4.77 -23.20 -32.79
N HIS A 22 5.33 -22.62 -33.84
CA HIS A 22 6.76 -22.69 -34.09
C HIS A 22 7.49 -21.60 -33.30
N LEU A 23 8.07 -22.03 -32.18
CA LEU A 23 9.06 -21.30 -31.43
C LEU A 23 10.23 -20.93 -32.39
N PRO A 24 10.53 -19.63 -32.65
CA PRO A 24 11.60 -19.24 -33.56
C PRO A 24 12.95 -19.72 -33.02
N GLY A 25 13.76 -20.43 -33.81
CA GLY A 25 15.03 -20.99 -33.34
C GLY A 25 15.84 -19.99 -32.50
N TRP A 26 15.96 -20.25 -31.20
CA TRP A 26 16.66 -19.36 -30.28
C TRP A 26 18.11 -19.30 -30.76
N PRO A 27 18.71 -18.10 -30.87
CA PRO A 27 20.15 -18.05 -31.06
C PRO A 27 20.79 -18.82 -29.92
N LYS A 28 21.61 -19.83 -30.24
CA LYS A 28 22.41 -20.52 -29.24
C LYS A 28 23.23 -19.48 -28.49
N GLU A 29 23.35 -19.65 -27.17
CA GLU A 29 24.32 -18.86 -26.40
C GLU A 29 25.69 -18.99 -27.08
N PRO A 30 26.32 -17.88 -27.50
CA PRO A 30 27.68 -17.96 -27.98
C PRO A 30 28.60 -18.14 -26.77
N GLU A 31 29.57 -19.04 -26.89
CA GLU A 31 30.65 -19.15 -25.92
C GLU A 31 31.55 -17.89 -26.01
N GLY A 32 31.43 -16.96 -25.05
CA GLY A 32 32.37 -15.84 -24.87
C GLY A 32 31.75 -14.48 -24.48
N ASP A 33 32.46 -13.77 -23.58
CA ASP A 33 32.09 -12.48 -22.96
C ASP A 33 32.45 -11.24 -23.82
N GLU A 34 32.07 -11.18 -25.10
CA GLU A 34 32.31 -9.95 -25.89
C GLU A 34 31.13 -8.95 -25.79
N PRO A 35 31.36 -7.70 -25.29
CA PRO A 35 30.30 -6.73 -25.01
C PRO A 35 29.68 -6.02 -26.22
N ASP A 36 30.17 -6.21 -27.45
CA ASP A 36 29.79 -5.32 -28.55
C ASP A 36 28.56 -5.78 -29.37
N ASN A 37 27.89 -6.88 -28.97
CA ASN A 37 26.78 -7.45 -29.73
C ASN A 37 25.39 -7.36 -29.07
N TRP A 38 25.24 -6.66 -27.94
CA TRP A 38 23.97 -6.63 -27.19
C TRP A 38 22.83 -5.92 -27.92
N ILE A 39 23.13 -4.92 -28.76
CA ILE A 39 22.11 -4.16 -29.50
C ILE A 39 21.50 -5.02 -30.61
N GLU A 40 22.31 -5.72 -31.41
CA GLU A 40 21.82 -6.64 -32.44
C GLU A 40 21.10 -7.85 -31.83
N ARG A 41 21.59 -8.37 -30.68
CA ARG A 41 20.91 -9.43 -29.90
C ARG A 41 19.52 -8.99 -29.42
N GLY A 42 19.42 -7.78 -28.88
CA GLY A 42 18.15 -7.19 -28.43
C GLY A 42 17.16 -7.01 -29.58
N GLN A 43 17.63 -6.63 -30.77
CA GLN A 43 16.80 -6.45 -31.96
C GLN A 43 16.29 -7.79 -32.53
N ALA A 44 17.15 -8.80 -32.65
CA ALA A 44 16.74 -10.14 -33.10
C ALA A 44 15.75 -10.80 -32.13
N TYR A 45 15.96 -10.61 -30.81
CA TYR A 45 15.04 -11.09 -29.78
C TYR A 45 13.69 -10.38 -29.84
N ALA A 46 13.69 -9.04 -29.95
CA ALA A 46 12.46 -8.26 -30.06
C ALA A 46 11.62 -8.65 -31.28
N GLU A 47 12.26 -8.97 -32.41
CA GLU A 47 11.58 -9.42 -33.62
C GLU A 47 10.98 -10.84 -33.47
N GLY A 48 11.69 -11.76 -32.83
CA GLY A 48 11.17 -13.10 -32.48
C GLY A 48 9.94 -13.03 -31.58
N VAL A 49 9.97 -12.17 -30.55
CA VAL A 49 8.84 -11.94 -29.64
C VAL A 49 7.67 -11.27 -30.35
N ARG A 50 7.93 -10.33 -31.29
CA ARG A 50 6.89 -9.67 -32.09
C ARG A 50 6.11 -10.67 -32.95
N LEU A 51 6.83 -11.58 -33.63
CA LEU A 51 6.25 -12.63 -34.46
C LEU A 51 5.45 -13.64 -33.62
N TRP A 52 5.98 -14.04 -32.46
CA TRP A 52 5.29 -14.95 -31.53
C TRP A 52 4.00 -14.35 -30.95
N ARG A 53 4.01 -13.09 -30.53
CA ARG A 53 2.81 -12.36 -30.08
C ARG A 53 1.77 -12.19 -31.20
N ALA A 54 2.19 -12.10 -32.45
CA ALA A 54 1.28 -12.05 -33.60
C ALA A 54 0.64 -13.42 -33.86
N GLN A 55 1.36 -14.51 -33.65
CA GLN A 55 0.83 -15.87 -33.76
C GLN A 55 -0.16 -16.21 -32.64
N LEU A 56 0.15 -15.87 -31.39
CA LEU A 56 -0.75 -16.10 -30.24
C LEU A 56 -2.04 -15.28 -30.32
N ARG A 57 -1.97 -14.03 -30.79
CA ARG A 57 -3.17 -13.19 -30.97
C ARG A 57 -4.13 -13.71 -32.03
N ASN A 58 -3.61 -14.45 -33.00
CA ASN A 58 -4.39 -15.02 -34.10
C ASN A 58 -4.62 -16.54 -33.91
N ALA A 59 -4.27 -17.10 -32.75
CA ALA A 59 -4.40 -18.53 -32.49
C ALA A 59 -5.88 -18.90 -32.26
N PRO A 60 -6.35 -20.06 -32.77
CA PRO A 60 -7.71 -20.52 -32.57
C PRO A 60 -8.08 -20.68 -31.08
N GLU A 61 -9.36 -20.54 -30.72
CA GLU A 61 -9.87 -20.65 -29.34
C GLU A 61 -9.44 -21.95 -28.61
N SER A 62 -9.25 -23.05 -29.36
CA SER A 62 -8.71 -24.32 -28.86
C SER A 62 -7.30 -24.23 -28.27
N THR A 63 -6.56 -23.17 -28.59
CA THR A 63 -5.19 -22.90 -28.10
C THR A 63 -5.19 -22.24 -26.72
N LYS A 64 -6.29 -21.62 -26.28
CA LYS A 64 -6.40 -21.05 -24.93
C LYS A 64 -6.45 -22.15 -23.86
N GLY A 65 -7.13 -23.26 -24.13
CA GLY A 65 -7.13 -24.44 -23.24
C GLY A 65 -5.76 -25.11 -23.12
N VAL A 66 -4.86 -24.91 -24.09
CA VAL A 66 -3.46 -25.38 -24.03
C VAL A 66 -2.65 -24.53 -23.05
N VAL A 67 -2.94 -23.23 -22.93
CA VAL A 67 -2.28 -22.35 -21.96
C VAL A 67 -2.60 -22.79 -20.54
N ASP A 68 -3.85 -23.16 -20.26
CA ASP A 68 -4.25 -23.66 -18.93
C ASP A 68 -3.63 -25.03 -18.60
N GLN A 69 -3.54 -25.92 -19.60
CA GLN A 69 -2.84 -27.21 -19.46
C GLN A 69 -1.34 -27.03 -19.27
N LEU A 70 -0.74 -26.05 -19.93
CA LEU A 70 0.68 -25.72 -19.81
C LEU A 70 1.00 -25.07 -18.46
N ILE A 71 0.13 -24.19 -17.96
CA ILE A 71 0.22 -23.62 -16.61
C ILE A 71 0.16 -24.74 -15.56
N SER A 72 -0.82 -25.65 -15.70
CA SER A 72 -0.95 -26.80 -14.80
C SER A 72 0.29 -27.69 -14.85
N HIS A 73 0.81 -28.00 -16.03
CA HIS A 73 1.99 -28.83 -16.19
C HIS A 73 3.29 -28.19 -15.64
N LEU A 74 3.49 -26.89 -15.87
CA LEU A 74 4.67 -26.16 -15.38
C LEU A 74 4.64 -25.98 -13.86
N HIS A 75 3.44 -25.83 -13.29
CA HIS A 75 3.21 -25.85 -11.85
C HIS A 75 3.52 -27.24 -11.26
N ASP A 76 2.98 -28.30 -11.86
CA ASP A 76 3.13 -29.67 -11.37
C ASP A 76 4.56 -30.22 -11.49
N THR A 77 5.36 -29.68 -12.41
CA THR A 77 6.76 -30.10 -12.65
C THR A 77 7.79 -29.20 -11.97
N GLY A 78 7.37 -28.15 -11.26
CA GLY A 78 8.28 -27.21 -10.59
C GLY A 78 9.14 -26.37 -11.54
N GLN A 79 8.78 -26.30 -12.82
CA GLN A 79 9.53 -25.59 -13.87
C GLN A 79 9.12 -24.11 -14.00
N LEU A 80 8.46 -23.55 -12.99
CA LEU A 80 7.93 -22.17 -12.97
C LEU A 80 8.99 -21.09 -13.21
N GLY A 81 10.29 -21.36 -13.02
CA GLY A 81 11.37 -20.43 -13.39
C GLY A 81 11.42 -20.11 -14.90
N VAL A 82 10.90 -21.02 -15.75
CA VAL A 82 10.72 -20.77 -17.20
C VAL A 82 9.54 -19.83 -17.43
N TRP A 83 8.48 -19.92 -16.61
CA TRP A 83 7.33 -19.02 -16.65
C TRP A 83 7.73 -17.60 -16.27
N ASP A 84 8.60 -17.41 -15.28
CA ASP A 84 9.16 -16.10 -14.95
C ASP A 84 9.81 -15.47 -16.19
N GLN A 85 10.71 -16.20 -16.85
CA GLN A 85 11.36 -15.74 -18.09
C GLN A 85 10.36 -15.43 -19.21
N LEU A 86 9.29 -16.22 -19.32
CA LEU A 86 8.25 -16.06 -20.32
C LEU A 86 7.36 -14.85 -20.01
N VAL A 87 6.97 -14.61 -18.75
CA VAL A 87 6.22 -13.42 -18.32
C VAL A 87 7.06 -12.15 -18.52
N TYR A 88 8.32 -12.12 -18.05
CA TYR A 88 9.18 -10.95 -18.18
C TYR A 88 9.51 -10.64 -19.65
N GLY A 89 9.91 -11.65 -20.43
CA GLY A 89 10.20 -11.49 -21.86
C GLY A 89 8.95 -11.15 -22.70
N ALA A 90 7.78 -11.72 -22.35
CA ALA A 90 6.54 -11.50 -23.08
C ALA A 90 5.82 -10.21 -22.73
N ILE A 91 6.23 -9.45 -21.70
CA ILE A 91 5.61 -8.15 -21.39
C ILE A 91 6.51 -7.00 -21.83
N LYS A 92 7.81 -7.04 -21.52
CA LYS A 92 8.82 -6.13 -22.08
C LYS A 92 10.20 -6.80 -22.11
N PRO A 93 10.77 -7.11 -23.29
CA PRO A 93 12.09 -7.72 -23.45
C PRO A 93 13.21 -7.07 -22.62
N GLU A 94 13.19 -5.74 -22.50
CA GLU A 94 14.22 -5.00 -21.78
C GLU A 94 14.23 -5.28 -20.26
N VAL A 95 13.11 -5.76 -19.69
CA VAL A 95 12.95 -6.00 -18.25
C VAL A 95 13.67 -7.28 -17.81
N GLN A 96 13.89 -8.23 -18.71
CA GLN A 96 14.53 -9.50 -18.38
C GLN A 96 16.00 -9.32 -17.90
N GLY A 97 16.68 -8.25 -18.36
CA GLY A 97 18.05 -7.91 -17.95
C GLY A 97 18.18 -6.85 -16.85
N SER A 98 17.07 -6.26 -16.39
CA SER A 98 17.11 -5.17 -15.41
C SER A 98 17.39 -5.67 -13.97
N PRO A 99 17.89 -4.82 -13.06
CA PRO A 99 17.93 -5.11 -11.62
C PRO A 99 16.54 -5.43 -11.06
N ASP A 100 16.46 -6.29 -10.04
CA ASP A 100 15.20 -6.81 -9.48
C ASP A 100 14.18 -5.70 -9.19
N PHE A 101 14.61 -4.61 -8.54
CA PHE A 101 13.73 -3.47 -8.21
C PHE A 101 13.06 -2.84 -9.44
N GLU A 102 13.80 -2.66 -10.53
CA GLU A 102 13.28 -2.08 -11.77
C GLU A 102 12.30 -3.02 -12.46
N ARG A 103 12.55 -4.35 -12.39
CA ARG A 103 11.59 -5.35 -12.86
C ARG A 103 10.26 -5.25 -12.13
N TRP A 104 10.31 -5.07 -10.81
CA TRP A 104 9.11 -4.99 -9.97
C TRP A 104 8.30 -3.71 -10.20
N GLN A 105 8.99 -2.57 -10.39
CA GLN A 105 8.31 -1.33 -10.77
C GLN A 105 7.64 -1.45 -12.14
N ALA A 106 8.28 -2.14 -13.10
CA ALA A 106 7.69 -2.41 -14.40
C ALA A 106 6.43 -3.28 -14.27
N CYS A 107 6.47 -4.39 -13.53
CA CYS A 107 5.30 -5.26 -13.29
C CYS A 107 4.13 -4.52 -12.62
N THR A 108 4.42 -3.68 -11.62
CA THR A 108 3.39 -2.88 -10.94
C THR A 108 2.76 -1.85 -11.90
N LYS A 109 3.57 -1.21 -12.76
CA LYS A 109 3.08 -0.29 -13.81
C LYS A 109 2.24 -1.04 -14.86
N LEU A 110 2.60 -2.28 -15.19
CA LEU A 110 1.90 -3.11 -16.17
C LEU A 110 0.55 -3.60 -15.65
N ILE A 111 0.50 -4.06 -14.40
CA ILE A 111 -0.74 -4.38 -13.67
C ILE A 111 -1.71 -3.19 -13.71
N ARG A 112 -1.19 -1.96 -13.65
CA ARG A 112 -1.97 -0.70 -13.73
C ARG A 112 -2.34 -0.28 -15.17
N SER A 113 -1.76 -0.90 -16.20
CA SER A 113 -1.99 -0.56 -17.60
C SER A 113 -3.08 -1.43 -18.23
N SER A 114 -3.91 -0.88 -19.12
CA SER A 114 -5.02 -1.60 -19.78
C SER A 114 -4.60 -2.66 -20.82
N ALA A 115 -3.30 -2.91 -21.00
CA ALA A 115 -2.76 -3.69 -22.11
C ALA A 115 -2.66 -5.21 -21.87
N LEU A 116 -3.01 -5.68 -20.66
CA LEU A 116 -2.86 -7.08 -20.27
C LEU A 116 -4.15 -7.88 -20.53
N THR A 117 -3.98 -9.10 -21.04
CA THR A 117 -5.07 -10.09 -21.04
C THR A 117 -5.34 -10.60 -19.62
N PRO A 118 -6.48 -11.24 -19.37
CA PRO A 118 -6.87 -11.64 -18.00
C PRO A 118 -5.92 -12.69 -17.42
N ALA A 119 -5.48 -13.64 -18.24
CA ALA A 119 -4.50 -14.65 -17.86
C ALA A 119 -3.13 -14.03 -17.53
N GLN A 120 -2.69 -13.02 -18.31
CA GLN A 120 -1.45 -12.28 -18.01
C GLN A 120 -1.57 -11.46 -16.73
N LEU A 121 -2.71 -10.80 -16.52
CA LEU A 121 -2.97 -10.04 -15.29
C LEU A 121 -2.97 -10.96 -14.07
N LEU A 122 -3.59 -12.13 -14.15
CA LEU A 122 -3.58 -13.14 -13.08
C LEU A 122 -2.17 -13.68 -12.82
N GLY A 123 -1.43 -14.06 -13.87
CA GLY A 123 -0.06 -14.57 -13.74
C GLY A 123 0.88 -13.57 -13.06
N ILE A 124 0.87 -12.30 -13.49
CA ILE A 124 1.68 -11.25 -12.86
C ILE A 124 1.20 -10.98 -11.43
N THR A 125 -0.12 -11.05 -11.19
CA THR A 125 -0.69 -10.85 -9.85
C THR A 125 -0.21 -11.90 -8.85
N LEU A 126 -0.23 -13.17 -9.24
CA LEU A 126 0.25 -14.28 -8.41
C LEU A 126 1.77 -14.19 -8.18
N GLU A 127 2.52 -13.81 -9.21
CA GLU A 127 3.97 -13.68 -9.11
C GLU A 127 4.39 -12.54 -8.17
N VAL A 128 3.69 -11.40 -8.27
CA VAL A 128 3.86 -10.29 -7.35
C VAL A 128 3.42 -10.66 -5.92
N ALA A 129 2.47 -11.57 -5.75
CA ALA A 129 2.09 -12.10 -4.44
C ALA A 129 3.18 -13.02 -3.85
N ARG A 130 3.80 -13.87 -4.67
CA ARG A 130 4.91 -14.76 -4.31
C ARG A 130 6.07 -13.96 -3.70
N GLU A 131 6.36 -12.81 -4.29
CA GLU A 131 7.43 -11.90 -3.86
C GLU A 131 7.04 -10.96 -2.71
N GLN A 132 5.99 -11.28 -1.95
CA GLN A 132 5.49 -10.48 -0.83
C GLN A 132 5.08 -9.04 -1.21
N ARG A 133 4.80 -8.76 -2.48
CA ARG A 133 4.36 -7.44 -2.95
C ARG A 133 2.84 -7.34 -2.95
N LEU A 134 2.24 -7.65 -1.80
CA LEU A 134 0.80 -7.83 -1.62
C LEU A 134 -0.07 -6.69 -2.13
N ALA A 135 0.35 -5.43 -1.99
CA ALA A 135 -0.43 -4.30 -2.50
C ALA A 135 -0.59 -4.29 -4.03
N ALA A 136 0.46 -4.68 -4.76
CA ALA A 136 0.40 -4.76 -6.22
C ALA A 136 -0.39 -6.02 -6.67
N ALA A 137 -0.26 -7.13 -5.95
CA ALA A 137 -1.06 -8.33 -6.16
C ALA A 137 -2.56 -8.07 -5.93
N THR A 138 -2.92 -7.44 -4.81
CA THR A 138 -4.30 -7.06 -4.49
C THR A 138 -4.89 -6.12 -5.53
N TYR A 139 -4.10 -5.16 -6.05
CA TYR A 139 -4.56 -4.30 -7.14
C TYR A 139 -4.84 -5.12 -8.41
N GLY A 140 -3.92 -6.02 -8.79
CA GLY A 140 -4.10 -6.88 -9.96
C GLY A 140 -5.33 -7.77 -9.86
N LEU A 141 -5.60 -8.33 -8.67
CA LEU A 141 -6.82 -9.09 -8.40
C LEU A 141 -8.08 -8.21 -8.49
N LYS A 142 -8.09 -7.04 -7.84
CA LYS A 142 -9.23 -6.10 -7.92
C LYS A 142 -9.55 -5.73 -9.36
N ARG A 143 -8.52 -5.50 -10.17
CA ARG A 143 -8.66 -5.19 -11.59
C ARG A 143 -9.21 -6.39 -12.37
N LEU A 144 -8.69 -7.59 -12.14
CA LEU A 144 -9.19 -8.82 -12.76
C LEU A 144 -10.68 -9.02 -12.48
N LEU A 145 -11.12 -8.80 -11.24
CA LEU A 145 -12.52 -8.92 -10.85
C LEU A 145 -13.41 -7.82 -11.48
N LYS A 146 -12.86 -6.61 -11.65
CA LYS A 146 -13.57 -5.49 -12.28
C LYS A 146 -13.73 -5.68 -13.80
N GLU A 147 -12.69 -6.14 -14.48
CA GLU A 147 -12.68 -6.34 -15.94
C GLU A 147 -13.40 -7.64 -16.35
N HIS A 148 -13.61 -8.57 -15.42
CA HIS A 148 -14.26 -9.86 -15.66
C HIS A 148 -15.38 -10.13 -14.65
N PRO A 149 -16.53 -9.44 -14.77
CA PRO A 149 -17.66 -9.60 -13.85
C PRO A 149 -18.26 -11.01 -13.85
N GLY A 150 -17.96 -11.84 -14.85
CA GLY A 150 -18.37 -13.25 -14.93
C GLY A 150 -17.69 -14.18 -13.93
N ILE A 151 -16.67 -13.71 -13.19
CA ILE A 151 -16.06 -14.47 -12.09
C ILE A 151 -17.04 -14.50 -10.91
N ASN A 152 -17.61 -15.68 -10.63
CA ASN A 152 -18.61 -15.87 -9.58
C ASN A 152 -17.99 -15.85 -8.16
N ALA A 153 -18.81 -15.74 -7.12
CA ALA A 153 -18.34 -15.61 -5.74
C ALA A 153 -17.42 -16.76 -5.29
N GLN A 154 -17.68 -18.00 -5.72
CA GLN A 154 -16.85 -19.16 -5.40
C GLN A 154 -15.46 -19.07 -6.06
N GLN A 155 -15.41 -18.66 -7.32
CA GLN A 155 -14.16 -18.43 -8.04
C GLN A 155 -13.35 -17.26 -7.44
N ARG A 156 -14.03 -16.20 -6.96
CA ARG A 156 -13.37 -15.10 -6.23
C ARG A 156 -12.73 -15.59 -4.95
N LEU A 157 -13.45 -16.38 -4.16
CA LEU A 157 -12.96 -16.92 -2.91
C LEU A 157 -11.75 -17.85 -3.14
N GLN A 158 -11.81 -18.67 -4.19
CA GLN A 158 -10.71 -19.52 -4.59
C GLN A 158 -9.47 -18.71 -5.00
N LEU A 159 -9.62 -17.70 -5.86
CA LEU A 159 -8.51 -16.82 -6.27
C LEU A 159 -7.89 -16.07 -5.08
N CYS A 160 -8.71 -15.57 -4.15
CA CYS A 160 -8.23 -14.95 -2.92
C CYS A 160 -7.45 -15.95 -2.04
N SER A 161 -7.96 -17.17 -1.91
CA SER A 161 -7.33 -18.22 -1.12
C SER A 161 -5.99 -18.65 -1.71
N GLU A 162 -5.91 -18.80 -3.04
CA GLU A 162 -4.68 -19.13 -3.76
C GLU A 162 -3.64 -18.00 -3.64
N LEU A 163 -4.07 -16.74 -3.68
CA LEU A 163 -3.18 -15.58 -3.52
C LEU A 163 -2.61 -15.49 -2.10
N VAL A 164 -3.44 -15.71 -1.08
CA VAL A 164 -3.02 -15.77 0.33
C VAL A 164 -2.10 -16.97 0.58
N ALA A 165 -2.44 -18.14 0.04
CA ALA A 165 -1.61 -19.34 0.14
C ALA A 165 -0.23 -19.15 -0.54
N THR A 166 -0.19 -18.52 -1.71
CA THR A 166 1.04 -18.22 -2.45
C THR A 166 1.94 -17.25 -1.67
N ALA A 167 1.34 -16.19 -1.11
CA ALA A 167 2.05 -15.25 -0.27
C ALA A 167 2.57 -15.91 1.02
N ASN A 168 1.74 -16.68 1.72
CA ASN A 168 2.15 -17.33 2.96
C ASN A 168 3.20 -18.41 2.71
N THR A 169 3.08 -19.22 1.65
CA THR A 169 4.07 -20.25 1.31
C THR A 169 5.44 -19.64 1.01
N SER A 170 5.49 -18.50 0.32
CA SER A 170 6.74 -17.83 -0.02
C SER A 170 7.40 -17.18 1.21
N ARG A 171 6.59 -16.63 2.12
CA ARG A 171 7.05 -16.13 3.42
C ARG A 171 7.59 -17.28 4.27
N LEU A 172 6.86 -18.38 4.33
CA LEU A 172 7.27 -19.60 5.04
C LEU A 172 8.52 -20.24 4.43
N MET A 173 8.75 -20.17 3.12
CA MET A 173 10.00 -20.64 2.51
C MET A 173 11.18 -19.70 2.77
N ALA A 174 10.94 -18.40 2.92
CA ALA A 174 11.95 -17.45 3.37
C ALA A 174 12.31 -17.68 4.85
N ASP A 175 11.31 -17.96 5.70
CA ASP A 175 11.45 -18.15 7.14
C ASP A 175 11.89 -19.59 7.52
N ALA A 176 11.57 -20.62 6.73
CA ALA A 176 11.99 -22.01 6.95
C ALA A 176 13.49 -22.24 6.72
N LYS A 177 14.21 -21.24 6.18
CA LYS A 177 15.67 -21.20 6.28
C LYS A 177 16.16 -21.02 7.73
N THR A 178 15.27 -20.79 8.71
CA THR A 178 15.67 -20.48 10.10
C THR A 178 15.30 -21.47 11.21
N SER A 179 14.28 -22.35 11.18
CA SER A 179 14.20 -23.52 12.10
C SER A 179 13.02 -24.47 11.83
N ALA A 180 13.09 -25.71 12.35
CA ALA A 180 12.01 -26.72 12.25
C ALA A 180 10.82 -26.50 13.20
N VAL A 181 10.95 -25.62 14.21
CA VAL A 181 9.88 -25.31 15.17
C VAL A 181 8.78 -24.46 14.52
N ASP A 182 9.15 -23.69 13.50
CA ASP A 182 8.26 -22.77 12.80
C ASP A 182 7.28 -23.48 11.83
N TRP A 183 7.61 -24.69 11.38
CA TRP A 183 6.77 -25.47 10.46
C TRP A 183 5.46 -25.95 11.10
N ASN A 184 5.51 -26.48 12.33
CA ASN A 184 4.31 -26.97 13.01
C ASN A 184 3.35 -25.82 13.37
N ARG A 185 3.91 -24.63 13.69
CA ARG A 185 3.13 -23.42 13.97
C ARG A 185 2.41 -22.90 12.72
N ALA A 186 3.04 -23.03 11.55
CA ALA A 186 2.47 -22.66 10.27
C ALA A 186 1.33 -23.59 9.84
N VAL A 187 1.48 -24.90 10.07
CA VAL A 187 0.41 -25.89 9.83
C VAL A 187 -0.80 -25.61 10.74
N GLU A 188 -0.57 -25.30 12.02
CA GLU A 188 -1.63 -24.90 12.97
C GLU A 188 -2.42 -23.68 12.50
N LEU A 189 -1.73 -22.63 12.03
CA LEU A 189 -2.35 -21.39 11.52
C LEU A 189 -3.14 -21.64 10.23
N HIS A 190 -2.63 -22.49 9.33
CA HIS A 190 -3.32 -22.86 8.10
C HIS A 190 -4.61 -23.64 8.38
N GLU A 191 -4.57 -24.61 9.31
CA GLU A 191 -5.74 -25.40 9.71
C GLU A 191 -6.79 -24.54 10.42
N GLN A 192 -6.37 -23.57 11.24
CA GLN A 192 -7.29 -22.61 11.90
C GLN A 192 -7.99 -21.70 10.89
N MET A 193 -7.26 -21.17 9.90
CA MET A 193 -7.85 -20.33 8.85
C MET A 193 -8.78 -21.14 7.94
N ALA A 194 -8.42 -22.37 7.57
CA ALA A 194 -9.27 -23.27 6.81
C ALA A 194 -10.55 -23.64 7.59
N GLY A 195 -10.45 -23.84 8.90
CA GLY A 195 -11.61 -24.09 9.77
C GLY A 195 -12.57 -22.91 9.88
N LEU A 196 -12.06 -21.68 10.01
CA LEU A 196 -12.87 -20.45 10.02
C LEU A 196 -13.60 -20.26 8.69
N LEU A 197 -12.93 -20.52 7.57
CA LEU A 197 -13.51 -20.46 6.22
C LEU A 197 -14.57 -21.55 5.98
N ALA A 198 -14.33 -22.78 6.43
CA ALA A 198 -15.30 -23.87 6.34
C ALA A 198 -16.56 -23.59 7.17
N THR A 199 -16.40 -22.95 8.34
CA THR A 199 -17.52 -22.58 9.21
C THR A 199 -18.37 -21.46 8.61
N ALA A 200 -17.74 -20.49 7.94
CA ALA A 200 -18.44 -19.44 7.19
C ALA A 200 -19.23 -19.99 5.98
N VAL A 201 -18.73 -21.06 5.35
CA VAL A 201 -19.40 -21.73 4.21
C VAL A 201 -20.52 -22.69 4.68
N ALA A 202 -20.38 -23.30 5.86
CA ALA A 202 -21.36 -24.24 6.42
C ALA A 202 -22.54 -23.57 7.17
N GLY A 203 -22.58 -22.23 7.23
CA GLY A 203 -23.72 -21.48 7.75
C GLY A 203 -24.95 -21.65 6.85
N GLU A 204 -25.67 -22.76 7.01
CA GLU A 204 -26.93 -23.03 6.35
C GLU A 204 -27.94 -21.91 6.65
N ILE A 205 -28.38 -21.24 5.59
CA ILE A 205 -29.53 -20.33 5.62
C ILE A 205 -30.76 -21.16 6.01
N PRO A 206 -31.43 -20.91 7.15
CA PRO A 206 -32.69 -21.56 7.43
C PRO A 206 -33.71 -21.02 6.43
N SER A 207 -34.29 -21.89 5.61
CA SER A 207 -35.40 -21.54 4.74
C SER A 207 -36.58 -21.07 5.60
N LYS A 208 -36.78 -19.75 5.71
CA LYS A 208 -37.94 -19.17 6.40
C LYS A 208 -39.19 -19.35 5.54
N SER A 209 -40.10 -20.19 6.02
CA SER A 209 -41.53 -19.99 5.79
C SER A 209 -42.06 -18.87 6.69
N SER A 210 -42.84 -17.98 6.08
CA SER A 210 -43.79 -17.00 6.63
C SER A 210 -43.30 -15.85 7.54
N GLU A 211 -43.48 -14.65 6.96
CA GLU A 211 -43.95 -13.38 7.53
C GLU A 211 -43.13 -12.63 8.59
N GLY A 212 -42.73 -11.40 8.21
CA GLY A 212 -42.61 -10.27 9.12
C GLY A 212 -41.24 -9.97 9.69
N ALA A 213 -40.28 -9.54 8.86
CA ALA A 213 -39.15 -8.72 9.32
C ALA A 213 -38.56 -7.89 8.17
N GLN A 214 -38.34 -6.59 8.39
CA GLN A 214 -37.69 -5.69 7.43
C GLN A 214 -36.18 -6.01 7.27
N PRO A 215 -35.57 -5.76 6.10
CA PRO A 215 -34.18 -6.10 5.85
C PRO A 215 -33.25 -5.07 6.50
N THR A 216 -32.36 -5.54 7.38
CA THR A 216 -31.10 -4.87 7.72
C THR A 216 -29.99 -5.54 6.92
N GLU A 217 -29.76 -5.04 5.70
CA GLU A 217 -28.64 -5.47 4.86
C GLU A 217 -27.56 -4.39 4.85
N GLY A 218 -26.32 -4.77 5.19
CA GLY A 218 -25.15 -3.92 4.91
C GLY A 218 -23.92 -4.04 5.81
N MET A 219 -23.98 -4.72 6.96
CA MET A 219 -22.90 -4.64 7.97
C MET A 219 -21.95 -5.84 8.18
N PRO A 220 -22.20 -7.09 7.73
CA PRO A 220 -21.26 -8.19 8.03
C PRO A 220 -19.92 -8.09 7.28
N LEU A 221 -19.92 -7.59 6.04
CA LEU A 221 -18.74 -7.62 5.17
C LEU A 221 -17.63 -6.61 5.54
N LEU A 222 -18.01 -5.49 6.17
CA LEU A 222 -17.08 -4.42 6.58
C LEU A 222 -16.26 -4.84 7.82
N ILE A 223 -16.88 -5.57 8.74
CA ILE A 223 -16.23 -6.06 9.98
C ILE A 223 -15.21 -7.15 9.64
N GLU A 224 -15.48 -7.99 8.63
CA GLU A 224 -14.53 -9.01 8.17
C GLU A 224 -13.34 -8.43 7.41
N LEU A 225 -13.54 -7.38 6.61
CA LEU A 225 -12.46 -6.67 5.90
C LEU A 225 -11.53 -5.91 6.86
N ASP A 226 -12.06 -5.31 7.91
CA ASP A 226 -11.26 -4.60 8.92
C ASP A 226 -10.44 -5.58 9.78
N ALA A 227 -10.98 -6.74 10.14
CA ALA A 227 -10.25 -7.78 10.85
C ALA A 227 -9.09 -8.36 10.00
N ILE A 228 -9.32 -8.54 8.69
CA ILE A 228 -8.31 -8.98 7.73
C ILE A 228 -7.25 -7.89 7.48
N ASN A 229 -7.65 -6.62 7.36
CA ASN A 229 -6.73 -5.48 7.20
C ASN A 229 -5.84 -5.27 8.45
N ASN A 230 -6.38 -5.54 9.64
CA ASN A 230 -5.64 -5.46 10.91
C ASN A 230 -4.66 -6.64 11.10
N CYS A 231 -4.95 -7.82 10.53
CA CYS A 231 -4.05 -8.99 10.59
C CYS A 231 -2.96 -9.01 9.48
N LEU A 232 -3.18 -8.34 8.35
CA LEU A 232 -2.31 -8.43 7.16
C LEU A 232 -1.32 -7.27 6.98
N GLY A 233 -1.22 -6.34 7.94
CA GLY A 233 -0.39 -5.14 7.77
C GLY A 233 -0.87 -4.31 6.58
N SER A 234 -2.02 -3.65 6.73
CA SER A 234 -2.65 -2.88 5.68
C SER A 234 -1.71 -1.81 5.10
N LYS A 235 -1.32 -1.97 3.82
CA LYS A 235 -0.80 -0.86 3.03
C LYS A 235 -1.95 0.07 2.67
N GLY A 236 -1.93 1.28 3.21
CA GLY A 236 -2.81 2.39 2.82
C GLY A 236 -3.15 3.34 3.95
N VAL A 237 -2.93 2.93 5.20
CA VAL A 237 -3.22 3.75 6.39
C VAL A 237 -1.98 4.60 6.67
N HIS A 238 -1.98 5.85 6.19
CA HIS A 238 -0.93 6.84 6.49
C HIS A 238 -0.88 7.19 7.98
N GLY A 239 0.19 7.86 8.43
CA GLY A 239 0.41 8.22 9.83
C GLY A 239 -0.81 8.89 10.48
N HIS A 240 -1.50 9.79 9.75
CA HIS A 240 -2.71 10.47 10.23
C HIS A 240 -3.83 9.52 10.65
N ALA A 241 -4.00 8.39 9.98
CA ALA A 241 -5.12 7.49 10.29
C ALA A 241 -4.89 6.75 11.61
N VAL A 242 -3.63 6.42 11.95
CA VAL A 242 -3.27 5.92 13.29
C VAL A 242 -3.51 7.01 14.33
N PHE A 243 -3.12 8.25 14.04
CA PHE A 243 -3.36 9.38 14.93
C PHE A 243 -4.85 9.61 15.20
N ILE A 244 -5.69 9.64 14.16
CA ILE A 244 -7.13 9.80 14.28
C ILE A 244 -7.77 8.69 15.12
N GLN A 245 -7.35 7.44 14.91
CA GLN A 245 -7.86 6.32 15.70
C GLN A 245 -7.54 6.49 17.19
N ILE A 246 -6.31 6.89 17.52
CA ILE A 246 -5.90 7.15 18.91
C ILE A 246 -6.65 8.35 19.49
N CYS A 247 -6.88 9.40 18.71
CA CYS A 247 -7.69 10.54 19.14
C CYS A 247 -9.12 10.13 19.52
N ARG A 248 -9.78 9.30 18.70
CA ARG A 248 -11.11 8.77 19.02
C ARG A 248 -11.13 7.97 20.32
N GLU A 249 -10.06 7.23 20.61
CA GLU A 249 -9.96 6.43 21.82
C GLU A 249 -9.67 7.28 23.07
N LYS A 250 -8.71 8.21 22.99
CA LYS A 250 -8.15 8.88 24.17
C LYS A 250 -8.81 10.23 24.49
N LEU A 251 -9.20 11.00 23.49
CA LEU A 251 -9.73 12.36 23.72
C LEU A 251 -11.04 12.37 24.52
N PRO A 252 -11.99 11.42 24.37
CA PRO A 252 -13.22 11.46 25.17
C PRO A 252 -12.97 11.51 26.69
N ALA A 253 -11.95 10.80 27.18
CA ALA A 253 -11.59 10.83 28.61
C ALA A 253 -11.03 12.19 29.04
N LEU A 254 -10.16 12.78 28.22
CA LEU A 254 -9.64 14.15 28.45
C LEU A 254 -10.81 15.15 28.51
N LEU A 255 -11.70 15.10 27.52
CA LEU A 255 -12.83 16.03 27.36
C LEU A 255 -13.86 15.93 28.48
N GLN A 256 -14.08 14.74 29.05
CA GLN A 256 -14.96 14.55 30.21
C GLN A 256 -14.49 15.33 31.44
N SER A 257 -13.18 15.49 31.60
CA SER A 257 -12.58 16.23 32.72
C SER A 257 -12.33 17.72 32.42
N TRP A 258 -12.63 18.18 31.20
CA TRP A 258 -12.26 19.50 30.74
C TRP A 258 -13.17 20.60 31.31
N THR A 259 -12.58 21.58 31.98
CA THR A 259 -13.29 22.71 32.61
C THR A 259 -12.74 24.03 32.09
N GLY A 260 -13.07 24.38 30.84
CA GLY A 260 -12.58 25.61 30.21
C GLY A 260 -13.12 25.82 28.81
N GLU A 261 -12.52 26.77 28.07
CA GLU A 261 -12.76 26.92 26.63
C GLU A 261 -12.45 25.60 25.92
N ARG A 262 -13.30 25.20 24.97
CA ARG A 262 -13.14 23.92 24.26
C ARG A 262 -11.77 23.88 23.57
N PRO A 263 -10.99 22.82 23.77
CA PRO A 263 -9.66 22.71 23.18
C PRO A 263 -9.76 22.35 21.70
N TRP A 264 -8.76 22.75 20.92
CA TRP A 264 -8.75 22.63 19.46
C TRP A 264 -8.13 21.32 18.99
N ILE A 265 -8.60 20.82 17.85
CA ILE A 265 -7.81 19.92 16.99
C ILE A 265 -7.07 20.80 15.99
N VAL A 266 -5.74 20.68 15.94
CA VAL A 266 -4.90 21.49 15.05
C VAL A 266 -4.15 20.59 14.08
N GLU A 267 -4.19 20.92 12.80
CA GLU A 267 -3.32 20.35 11.78
C GLU A 267 -2.29 21.40 11.34
N VAL A 268 -1.02 21.00 11.29
CA VAL A 268 0.09 21.79 10.75
C VAL A 268 0.59 21.10 9.50
N GLY A 269 0.40 21.73 8.34
CA GLY A 269 0.60 21.12 7.03
C GLY A 269 -0.68 20.47 6.52
N CYS A 270 -1.54 21.26 5.87
CA CYS A 270 -2.78 20.73 5.31
C CYS A 270 -2.52 19.89 4.05
N SER A 271 -3.35 18.88 3.84
CA SER A 271 -3.39 18.11 2.59
C SER A 271 -3.69 19.02 1.40
N ARG A 272 -2.79 19.02 0.40
CA ARG A 272 -2.91 19.82 -0.83
C ARG A 272 -3.55 19.05 -2.00
N GLU A 273 -3.54 17.72 -1.92
CA GLU A 273 -4.04 16.84 -2.95
C GLU A 273 -5.18 15.98 -2.38
N ILE A 274 -6.32 15.92 -3.09
CA ILE A 274 -7.42 15.04 -2.72
C ILE A 274 -7.14 13.65 -3.29
N ILE A 275 -6.27 12.90 -2.59
CA ILE A 275 -6.04 11.49 -2.88
C ILE A 275 -6.84 10.67 -1.87
N GLU A 276 -7.63 9.72 -2.38
CA GLU A 276 -8.42 8.81 -1.54
C GLU A 276 -7.51 8.09 -0.52
N GLY A 277 -7.86 8.22 0.76
CA GLY A 277 -7.09 7.66 1.86
C GLY A 277 -5.83 8.45 2.28
N GLN A 278 -5.52 9.59 1.64
CA GLN A 278 -4.37 10.43 2.02
C GLN A 278 -4.74 11.83 2.49
N ASN A 279 -6.03 12.19 2.46
CA ASN A 279 -6.48 13.51 2.85
C ASN A 279 -6.64 13.59 4.39
N SER A 280 -5.55 13.90 5.09
CA SER A 280 -5.52 14.09 6.54
C SER A 280 -6.46 15.21 6.98
N THR A 281 -6.47 16.33 6.25
CA THR A 281 -7.24 17.53 6.58
C THR A 281 -8.72 17.26 6.70
N VAL A 282 -9.31 16.59 5.72
CA VAL A 282 -10.74 16.26 5.75
C VAL A 282 -11.06 15.29 6.87
N GLN A 283 -10.19 14.31 7.10
CA GLN A 283 -10.42 13.31 8.15
C GLN A 283 -10.29 13.91 9.55
N LEU A 284 -9.34 14.81 9.77
CA LEU A 284 -9.16 15.54 11.03
C LEU A 284 -10.30 16.54 11.27
N LEU A 285 -10.76 17.24 10.22
CA LEU A 285 -11.95 18.08 10.31
C LEU A 285 -13.19 17.26 10.66
N THR A 286 -13.36 16.08 10.07
CA THR A 286 -14.45 15.15 10.41
C THR A 286 -14.33 14.68 11.86
N LEU A 287 -13.14 14.30 12.31
CA LEU A 287 -12.87 13.94 13.71
C LEU A 287 -13.25 15.08 14.67
N ALA A 288 -12.89 16.33 14.35
CA ALA A 288 -13.23 17.48 15.17
C ALA A 288 -14.75 17.66 15.29
N LYS A 289 -15.49 17.49 14.18
CA LYS A 289 -16.96 17.51 14.17
C LYS A 289 -17.56 16.37 14.99
N GLU A 290 -17.02 15.15 14.86
CA GLU A 290 -17.45 13.98 15.64
C GLU A 290 -17.28 14.20 17.16
N LEU A 291 -16.23 14.91 17.57
CA LEU A 291 -15.91 15.19 18.97
C LEU A 291 -16.46 16.54 19.48
N GLU A 292 -17.22 17.26 18.66
CA GLU A 292 -17.71 18.62 18.95
C GLU A 292 -16.60 19.59 19.39
N LEU A 293 -15.43 19.49 18.74
CA LEU A 293 -14.27 20.35 18.97
C LEU A 293 -14.07 21.35 17.81
N PRO A 294 -13.55 22.55 18.10
CA PRO A 294 -13.07 23.42 17.05
C PRO A 294 -11.84 22.81 16.36
N PHE A 295 -11.73 23.06 15.06
CA PHE A 295 -10.62 22.60 14.21
C PHE A 295 -9.82 23.80 13.71
N ALA A 296 -8.51 23.69 13.53
CA ALA A 296 -7.72 24.64 12.78
C ALA A 296 -6.75 23.92 11.84
N GLY A 297 -6.69 24.36 10.58
CA GLY A 297 -5.72 23.92 9.59
C GLY A 297 -4.74 25.03 9.27
N ILE A 298 -3.45 24.78 9.47
CA ILE A 298 -2.37 25.72 9.23
C ILE A 298 -1.54 25.23 8.05
N ASP A 299 -1.43 26.04 7.00
CA ASP A 299 -0.55 25.75 5.86
C ASP A 299 0.17 27.03 5.43
N LEU A 300 1.40 26.86 4.98
CA LEU A 300 2.18 27.92 4.34
C LEU A 300 1.55 28.37 3.02
N ASP A 301 0.99 27.43 2.25
CA ASP A 301 0.50 27.68 0.91
C ASP A 301 -0.84 28.42 0.94
N GLN A 302 -0.78 29.73 0.71
CA GLN A 302 -1.96 30.61 0.63
C GLN A 302 -3.00 30.09 -0.38
N ALA A 303 -2.56 29.54 -1.52
CA ALA A 303 -3.49 29.04 -2.53
C ALA A 303 -4.23 27.79 -2.02
N ASN A 304 -3.55 26.93 -1.27
CA ASN A 304 -4.17 25.78 -0.61
C ASN A 304 -5.20 26.23 0.43
N ILE A 305 -4.84 27.18 1.29
CA ILE A 305 -5.77 27.74 2.30
C ILE A 305 -7.00 28.39 1.66
N GLU A 306 -6.83 29.13 0.56
CA GLU A 306 -7.96 29.72 -0.19
C GLU A 306 -8.86 28.66 -0.83
N ALA A 307 -8.29 27.53 -1.28
CA ALA A 307 -9.07 26.40 -1.76
C ALA A 307 -9.87 25.76 -0.61
N LEU A 308 -9.24 25.52 0.54
CA LEU A 308 -9.89 24.95 1.71
C LEU A 308 -11.04 25.84 2.24
N LYS A 309 -10.85 27.16 2.32
CA LYS A 309 -11.93 28.12 2.65
C LYS A 309 -13.10 28.00 1.67
N ARG A 310 -12.81 27.92 0.38
CA ARG A 310 -13.85 27.80 -0.66
C ARG A 310 -14.64 26.50 -0.56
N ASP A 311 -13.98 25.40 -0.25
CA ASP A 311 -14.56 24.06 -0.21
C ASP A 311 -15.24 23.77 1.14
N TYR A 312 -14.82 24.44 2.21
CA TYR A 312 -15.30 24.25 3.59
C TYR A 312 -15.73 25.58 4.25
N LYS A 313 -16.62 26.31 3.57
CA LYS A 313 -17.09 27.66 3.97
C LYS A 313 -17.69 27.74 5.38
N ASP A 314 -18.33 26.66 5.82
CA ASP A 314 -18.91 26.57 7.17
C ASP A 314 -17.85 26.52 8.27
N CYS A 315 -16.56 26.52 7.91
CA CYS A 315 -15.41 26.49 8.80
C CYS A 315 -14.39 27.58 8.42
N ASP A 316 -14.78 28.70 7.79
CA ASP A 316 -13.84 29.68 7.22
C ASP A 316 -12.79 30.23 8.22
N ASP A 317 -13.18 30.40 9.49
CA ASP A 317 -12.31 30.93 10.55
C ASP A 317 -11.25 29.93 11.04
N THR A 318 -11.26 28.71 10.51
CA THR A 318 -10.35 27.61 10.92
C THR A 318 -9.08 27.53 10.08
N TRP A 319 -9.04 28.22 8.93
CA TRP A 319 -7.96 28.06 7.95
C TRP A 319 -6.98 29.24 7.98
N ILE A 320 -5.73 28.94 8.35
CA ILE A 320 -4.70 29.94 8.64
C ILE A 320 -3.53 29.75 7.68
N THR A 321 -3.19 30.82 6.97
CA THR A 321 -1.97 30.85 6.18
C THR A 321 -0.79 31.28 7.05
N GLY A 322 0.26 30.47 7.10
CA GLY A 322 1.50 30.79 7.79
C GLY A 322 2.37 29.57 8.01
N LYS A 323 3.59 29.81 8.49
CA LYS A 323 4.46 28.71 8.94
C LYS A 323 3.93 28.17 10.27
N GLY A 324 3.94 26.84 10.43
CA GLY A 324 3.35 26.16 11.58
C GLY A 324 3.93 26.65 12.91
N GLU A 325 5.24 26.70 13.00
CA GLU A 325 6.00 27.15 14.16
C GLU A 325 5.73 28.63 14.50
N GLU A 326 5.54 29.50 13.51
CA GLU A 326 5.25 30.92 13.74
C GLU A 326 3.81 31.12 14.24
N VAL A 327 2.85 30.40 13.65
CA VAL A 327 1.44 30.45 14.08
C VAL A 327 1.32 29.90 15.50
N LEU A 328 1.88 28.72 15.77
CA LEU A 328 1.83 28.06 17.09
C LEU A 328 2.49 28.91 18.19
N ARG A 329 3.57 29.64 17.89
CA ARG A 329 4.22 30.55 18.86
C ARG A 329 3.27 31.61 19.41
N THR A 330 2.33 32.08 18.57
CA THR A 330 1.37 33.14 18.92
C THR A 330 0.00 32.60 19.29
N TRP A 331 -0.19 31.29 19.23
CA TRP A 331 -1.45 30.64 19.52
C TRP A 331 -1.77 30.72 21.01
N ASP A 332 -2.99 31.12 21.35
CA ASP A 332 -3.41 31.38 22.73
C ASP A 332 -4.54 30.46 23.22
N LYS A 333 -4.93 29.47 22.40
CA LYS A 333 -6.00 28.52 22.71
C LYS A 333 -5.44 27.15 23.12
N PRO A 334 -6.10 26.43 24.03
CA PRO A 334 -5.69 25.07 24.37
C PRO A 334 -5.86 24.13 23.17
N ILE A 335 -4.95 23.16 23.03
CA ILE A 335 -4.96 22.18 21.93
C ILE A 335 -5.17 20.78 22.53
N ALA A 336 -6.26 20.10 22.15
CA ALA A 336 -6.49 18.71 22.58
C ALA A 336 -5.60 17.74 21.82
N ALA A 337 -5.42 18.00 20.53
CA ALA A 337 -4.66 17.16 19.64
C ALA A 337 -4.03 18.02 18.53
N CYS A 338 -2.74 17.82 18.26
CA CYS A 338 -2.06 18.42 17.12
C CYS A 338 -1.48 17.34 16.21
N TYR A 339 -1.66 17.48 14.90
CA TYR A 339 -1.03 16.63 13.89
C TYR A 339 -0.08 17.47 13.04
N MET A 340 1.20 17.07 12.98
CA MET A 340 2.24 17.78 12.24
C MET A 340 2.67 16.97 11.02
N ASP A 341 2.33 17.49 9.84
CA ASP A 341 2.66 16.96 8.52
C ASP A 341 3.08 18.12 7.59
N ALA A 342 3.95 18.98 8.12
CA ALA A 342 4.48 20.12 7.38
C ALA A 342 5.91 19.82 6.88
N TYR A 343 6.61 20.85 6.39
CA TYR A 343 7.96 20.87 5.82
C TYR A 343 8.61 19.50 5.55
N ASP A 344 8.70 19.09 4.30
CA ASP A 344 9.20 17.75 3.95
C ASP A 344 10.68 17.56 4.23
N PHE A 345 11.08 16.33 4.59
CA PHE A 345 12.49 15.95 4.63
C PHE A 345 12.98 15.63 3.21
N TRP A 346 14.27 15.81 2.93
CA TRP A 346 14.82 15.62 1.60
C TRP A 346 14.76 14.17 1.13
N HIS A 347 14.31 13.96 -0.10
CA HIS A 347 14.52 12.71 -0.83
C HIS A 347 14.48 12.93 -2.35
N ALA A 348 15.11 12.02 -3.11
CA ALA A 348 15.24 12.13 -4.56
C ALA A 348 13.91 12.15 -5.35
N SER A 349 12.80 11.74 -4.74
CA SER A 349 11.48 11.67 -5.40
C SER A 349 10.68 12.98 -5.37
N HIS A 350 11.23 14.07 -4.84
CA HIS A 350 10.55 15.37 -4.87
C HIS A 350 10.47 15.92 -6.29
N SER A 351 9.28 16.38 -6.69
CA SER A 351 9.12 17.06 -7.97
C SER A 351 9.82 18.42 -7.96
N GLY A 352 10.29 18.87 -9.13
CA GLY A 352 10.87 20.21 -9.26
C GLY A 352 9.89 21.32 -8.86
N LEU A 353 8.59 21.11 -9.07
CA LEU A 353 7.54 22.03 -8.62
C LEU A 353 7.49 22.13 -7.09
N ARG A 354 7.56 20.99 -6.38
CA ARG A 354 7.59 20.97 -4.91
C ARG A 354 8.82 21.72 -4.41
N GLN A 355 9.99 21.44 -4.96
CA GLN A 355 11.23 22.16 -4.61
C GLN A 355 11.13 23.67 -4.85
N GLN A 356 10.50 24.09 -5.96
CA GLN A 356 10.30 25.50 -6.26
C GLN A 356 9.39 26.18 -5.24
N VAL A 357 8.28 25.55 -4.83
CA VAL A 357 7.38 26.09 -3.81
C VAL A 357 8.14 26.32 -2.50
N TYR A 358 8.93 25.35 -2.05
CA TYR A 358 9.76 25.53 -0.84
C TYR A 358 10.77 26.66 -1.00
N LYS A 359 11.41 26.78 -2.16
CA LYS A 359 12.36 27.86 -2.43
C LYS A 359 11.72 29.24 -2.41
N GLU A 360 10.52 29.36 -2.95
CA GLU A 360 9.75 30.62 -2.95
C GLU A 360 9.24 30.98 -1.56
N SER A 361 8.82 29.98 -0.77
CA SER A 361 8.19 30.18 0.53
C SER A 361 9.16 30.24 1.72
N TYR A 362 10.21 29.43 1.72
CA TYR A 362 11.22 29.33 2.79
C TYR A 362 12.57 29.95 2.41
N GLY A 363 12.76 30.33 1.14
CA GLY A 363 14.02 30.88 0.65
C GLY A 363 15.09 29.84 0.34
N SER A 364 14.77 28.55 0.46
CA SER A 364 15.66 27.41 0.24
C SER A 364 14.92 26.20 -0.32
N GLU A 365 15.66 25.34 -1.00
CA GLU A 365 15.16 24.03 -1.39
C GLU A 365 14.96 23.16 -0.15
N ILE A 366 14.19 22.08 -0.30
CA ILE A 366 13.91 21.15 0.79
C ILE A 366 15.23 20.57 1.30
N ASP A 367 15.49 20.75 2.60
CA ASP A 367 16.63 20.17 3.29
C ASP A 367 16.24 19.61 4.66
N ASP A 368 16.94 18.56 5.08
CA ASP A 368 16.66 17.85 6.33
C ASP A 368 16.86 18.73 7.56
N ALA A 369 17.86 19.62 7.54
CA ALA A 369 18.16 20.45 8.70
C ALA A 369 17.02 21.43 9.01
N GLN A 370 16.46 22.07 7.98
CA GLN A 370 15.30 22.94 8.11
C GLN A 370 14.03 22.17 8.45
N CYS A 371 13.82 21.01 7.81
CA CYS A 371 12.71 20.11 8.15
C CYS A 371 12.71 19.78 9.65
N HIS A 372 13.84 19.27 10.15
CA HIS A 372 13.96 18.86 11.55
C HIS A 372 13.86 20.05 12.52
N SER A 373 14.47 21.18 12.17
CA SER A 373 14.43 22.40 13.00
C SER A 373 13.01 22.94 13.12
N MET A 374 12.27 22.99 12.02
CA MET A 374 10.89 23.48 12.02
C MET A 374 9.99 22.58 12.88
N HIS A 375 10.05 21.25 12.69
CA HIS A 375 9.24 20.33 13.48
C HIS A 375 9.58 20.36 14.97
N LEU A 376 10.86 20.49 15.33
CA LEU A 376 11.27 20.67 16.72
C LEU A 376 10.68 21.96 17.31
N GLU A 377 10.77 23.07 16.58
CA GLU A 377 10.26 24.35 17.04
C GLU A 377 8.73 24.35 17.19
N ALA A 378 8.01 23.80 16.21
CA ALA A 378 6.57 23.60 16.28
C ALA A 378 6.18 22.72 17.47
N ALA A 379 6.89 21.61 17.70
CA ALA A 379 6.67 20.73 18.85
C ALA A 379 6.91 21.43 20.19
N CYS A 380 7.90 22.32 20.27
CA CYS A 380 8.16 23.12 21.48
C CYS A 380 6.97 24.01 21.82
N TYR A 381 6.50 24.84 20.87
CA TYR A 381 5.36 25.73 21.13
C TYR A 381 4.06 24.96 21.34
N CYS A 382 3.84 23.90 20.57
CA CYS A 382 2.65 23.07 20.70
C CYS A 382 2.61 22.36 22.05
N SER A 383 3.77 21.94 22.57
CA SER A 383 3.85 21.23 23.84
C SER A 383 3.24 22.05 24.97
N ASP A 384 3.49 23.35 25.05
CA ASP A 384 2.93 24.21 26.11
C ASP A 384 1.41 24.41 26.01
N LEU A 385 0.87 24.31 24.79
CA LEU A 385 -0.56 24.49 24.49
C LEU A 385 -1.38 23.22 24.68
N ILE A 386 -0.72 22.06 24.64
CA ILE A 386 -1.35 20.76 24.85
C ILE A 386 -1.42 20.47 26.37
N PRO A 387 -2.60 20.16 26.93
CA PRO A 387 -2.75 19.79 28.34
C PRO A 387 -2.30 18.33 28.58
N SER A 388 -2.12 17.96 29.84
CA SER A 388 -1.95 16.54 30.21
C SER A 388 -3.13 15.72 29.67
N GLY A 389 -2.84 14.59 29.03
CA GLY A 389 -3.84 13.75 28.36
C GLY A 389 -4.11 14.13 26.89
N GLY A 390 -3.57 15.26 26.42
CA GLY A 390 -3.62 15.63 25.01
C GLY A 390 -2.59 14.90 24.15
N LEU A 391 -2.75 15.00 22.83
CA LEU A 391 -2.03 14.19 21.85
C LEU A 391 -1.24 15.03 20.86
N LEU A 392 -0.09 14.51 20.42
CA LEU A 392 0.71 15.07 19.33
C LEU A 392 1.06 13.97 18.35
N GLY A 393 0.82 14.19 17.06
CA GLY A 393 1.21 13.30 15.98
C GLY A 393 2.29 13.94 15.11
N LEU A 394 3.32 13.18 14.74
CA LEU A 394 4.33 13.58 13.78
C LEU A 394 4.28 12.62 12.59
N ASP A 395 3.99 13.13 11.41
CA ASP A 395 4.01 12.34 10.17
C ASP A 395 5.43 12.09 9.69
N ASP A 396 5.58 11.14 8.76
CA ASP A 396 6.85 10.73 8.17
C ASP A 396 8.02 10.67 9.17
N THR A 397 7.78 10.05 10.32
CA THR A 397 8.74 9.87 11.41
C THR A 397 8.84 8.38 11.75
N TRP A 398 10.05 7.83 11.68
CA TRP A 398 10.30 6.40 11.94
C TRP A 398 11.65 6.19 12.65
N MET A 399 11.83 5.01 13.24
CA MET A 399 13.10 4.61 13.84
C MET A 399 13.90 3.79 12.83
N GLU A 400 15.17 4.11 12.66
CA GLU A 400 16.14 3.36 11.87
C GLU A 400 17.47 3.28 12.63
N ASN A 401 17.97 2.07 12.88
CA ASN A 401 19.21 1.84 13.64
C ASN A 401 19.25 2.56 15.00
N ASP A 402 18.16 2.50 15.76
CA ASP A 402 17.97 3.17 17.06
C ASP A 402 18.07 4.71 17.00
N ILE A 403 17.93 5.30 15.81
CA ILE A 403 17.90 6.74 15.57
C ILE A 403 16.54 7.10 14.96
N TRP A 404 15.96 8.21 15.40
CA TRP A 404 14.75 8.76 14.81
C TRP A 404 15.09 9.52 13.53
N GLU A 405 14.38 9.18 12.46
CA GLU A 405 14.55 9.73 11.12
C GLU A 405 13.27 10.41 10.63
N GLY A 406 13.41 11.20 9.56
CA GLY A 406 12.30 11.93 8.93
C GLY A 406 11.90 13.19 9.68
N LYS A 407 10.64 13.63 9.55
CA LYS A 407 10.20 14.96 10.01
C LYS A 407 10.45 15.19 11.50
N GLY A 408 10.18 14.16 12.31
CA GLY A 408 10.31 14.18 13.76
C GLY A 408 11.71 13.86 14.32
N ALA A 409 12.76 13.78 13.50
CA ALA A 409 14.09 13.32 13.92
C ALA A 409 14.64 14.04 15.17
N LEU A 410 14.41 15.36 15.29
CA LEU A 410 14.78 16.15 16.46
C LEU A 410 13.62 16.37 17.45
N ALA A 411 12.40 16.51 16.94
CA ALA A 411 11.22 16.78 17.76
C ALA A 411 10.90 15.62 18.71
N LEU A 412 10.96 14.38 18.22
CA LEU A 412 10.56 13.22 19.00
C LEU A 412 11.49 12.94 20.19
N PRO A 413 12.83 12.91 20.05
CA PRO A 413 13.72 12.78 21.21
C PRO A 413 13.49 13.88 22.26
N TRP A 414 13.27 15.12 21.82
CA TRP A 414 12.99 16.24 22.73
C TRP A 414 11.69 16.02 23.50
N LEU A 415 10.60 15.65 22.83
CA LEU A 415 9.31 15.36 23.47
C LEU A 415 9.42 14.24 24.52
N LEU A 416 10.15 13.17 24.20
CA LEU A 416 10.39 12.06 25.13
C LEU A 416 11.17 12.53 26.38
N ASP A 417 12.18 13.38 26.21
CA ASP A 417 12.92 13.99 27.33
C ASP A 417 12.02 14.90 28.20
N GLN A 418 11.06 15.60 27.57
CA GLN A 418 10.03 16.37 28.26
C GLN A 418 8.95 15.52 28.96
N GLY A 419 9.07 14.18 28.92
CA GLY A 419 8.16 13.26 29.60
C GLY A 419 6.90 12.92 28.80
N TRP A 420 6.86 13.18 27.50
CA TRP A 420 5.82 12.64 26.64
C TRP A 420 5.96 11.11 26.53
N GLN A 421 4.82 10.43 26.43
CA GLN A 421 4.78 8.99 26.23
C GLN A 421 4.51 8.68 24.75
N LEU A 422 5.42 7.93 24.12
CA LEU A 422 5.15 7.36 22.80
C LEU A 422 4.04 6.30 22.90
N LEU A 423 2.91 6.54 22.24
CA LEU A 423 1.80 5.59 22.17
C LEU A 423 1.91 4.68 20.94
N SER A 424 2.40 5.21 19.82
CA SER A 424 2.52 4.48 18.57
C SER A 424 3.66 5.01 17.72
N ALA A 425 4.35 4.11 17.02
CA ALA A 425 5.30 4.38 15.95
C ALA A 425 5.05 3.36 14.84
N ALA A 426 4.16 3.71 13.90
CA ALA A 426 3.67 2.79 12.87
C ALA A 426 3.32 3.58 11.61
N ASN A 427 3.41 2.93 10.44
CA ASN A 427 3.03 3.52 9.16
C ASN A 427 3.72 4.86 8.85
N ARG A 428 5.00 4.98 9.26
CA ARG A 428 5.78 6.23 9.18
C ARG A 428 5.18 7.40 9.95
N GLY A 429 4.28 7.17 10.90
CA GLY A 429 3.82 8.20 11.82
C GLY A 429 4.16 7.84 13.26
N THR A 430 4.28 8.86 14.10
CA THR A 430 4.35 8.69 15.55
C THR A 430 3.20 9.41 16.23
N VAL A 431 2.74 8.87 17.36
CA VAL A 431 1.70 9.48 18.19
C VAL A 431 2.16 9.45 19.63
N LEU A 432 2.14 10.62 20.27
CA LEU A 432 2.59 10.84 21.63
C LEU A 432 1.45 11.37 22.49
N LEU A 433 1.45 10.96 23.76
CA LEU A 433 0.57 11.43 24.80
C LEU A 433 1.34 12.33 25.74
N LYS A 434 0.80 13.53 26.01
CA LYS A 434 1.34 14.38 27.05
C LYS A 434 1.00 13.78 28.40
N THR A 435 2.01 13.28 29.11
CA THR A 435 1.85 12.92 30.52
C THR A 435 2.05 14.18 31.36
N GLY A 436 1.42 14.26 32.53
CA GLY A 436 1.40 15.47 33.36
C GLY A 436 2.79 16.09 33.50
N SER A 437 2.86 17.43 33.55
CA SER A 437 4.13 18.15 33.62
C SER A 437 4.99 17.62 34.77
N ARG A 438 6.28 17.35 34.50
CA ARG A 438 7.27 17.37 35.58
C ARG A 438 7.21 18.78 36.19
N GLN A 439 6.72 18.88 37.42
CA GLN A 439 6.81 20.11 38.21
C GLN A 439 8.26 20.47 38.48
#